data_AF-A0A2E7P9P8-F1
#
_entry.id   AF-A0A2E7P9P8-F1
#
_cell.length_a   1.000
_cell.length_b   1.000
_cell.length_c   1.000
_cell.angle_alpha   90.00
_cell.angle_beta   90.00
_cell.angle_gamma   90.00
#
_symmetry.space_group_name_H-M   'P 1'
#
loop_
_entity.id
_entity.type
_entity.pdbx_description
1 polymer ?
#
loop_
_entity_poly.entity_id
_entity_poly.type
_entity_poly.pdbx_seq_one_letter_code
_entity_poly.pdbx_strand_id
1 'polypeptide(L)'
;MQCVAAINAKTSYDPLRSKMSLIGADEQTVAMLASIERPSEAEKPLILSWANDRQACLRQDEVNRKDMHPAVRNLFAMSSSMTTTAISQLYGGQLTYGEFAQRRQQITDALRKDLSAMESTAMAQDAANKRQVLLMQLQSQLNKPAPAPMPAPYMMPLPAPAASTTNCTTIGNQVNCVSR
;
A
#
# COMPACT_ATOMS: atom_id res chain seq x y z
N MET A 1 2.75 21.25 -2.39
CA MET A 1 3.06 21.77 -3.75
C MET A 1 3.23 23.29 -3.86
N GLN A 2 2.89 24.11 -2.85
CA GLN A 2 3.03 25.58 -2.94
C GLN A 2 4.46 26.07 -3.28
N CYS A 3 5.50 25.38 -2.81
CA CYS A 3 6.88 25.77 -3.08
C CYS A 3 7.25 25.68 -4.58
N VAL A 4 6.77 24.63 -5.27
CA VAL A 4 7.00 24.44 -6.71
C VAL A 4 6.31 25.53 -7.52
N ALA A 5 5.07 25.86 -7.16
CA ALA A 5 4.34 26.97 -7.78
C ALA A 5 5.07 28.32 -7.58
N ALA A 6 5.67 28.54 -6.40
CA ALA A 6 6.44 29.74 -6.13
C ALA A 6 7.70 29.84 -7.01
N ILE A 7 8.43 28.75 -7.22
CA ILE A 7 9.56 28.71 -8.17
C ILE A 7 9.07 29.05 -9.58
N ASN A 8 7.96 28.44 -10.00
CA ASN A 8 7.43 28.64 -11.34
C ASN A 8 6.86 30.06 -11.55
N ALA A 9 6.55 30.81 -10.50
CA ALA A 9 6.10 32.19 -10.60
C ALA A 9 7.24 33.24 -10.68
N LYS A 10 8.50 32.84 -10.43
CA LYS A 10 9.63 33.77 -10.46
C LYS A 10 9.98 34.16 -11.91
N THR A 11 9.79 35.43 -12.26
CA THR A 11 10.14 35.99 -13.57
C THR A 11 11.65 36.08 -13.81
N SER A 12 12.45 36.07 -12.74
CA SER A 12 13.91 36.02 -12.84
C SER A 12 14.43 34.75 -13.56
N TYR A 13 13.60 33.71 -13.68
CA TYR A 13 13.95 32.46 -14.37
C TYR A 13 13.46 32.39 -15.81
N ASP A 14 12.83 33.44 -16.33
CA ASP A 14 12.31 33.48 -17.71
C ASP A 14 13.34 33.09 -18.78
N PRO A 15 14.62 33.50 -18.69
CA PRO A 15 15.65 33.07 -19.65
C PRO A 15 15.88 31.55 -19.69
N LEU A 16 15.59 30.83 -18.59
CA LEU A 16 15.79 29.38 -18.52
C LEU A 16 14.55 28.59 -19.00
N ARG A 17 13.36 29.21 -19.02
CA ARG A 17 12.09 28.52 -19.29
C ARG A 17 11.98 27.93 -20.68
N SER A 18 12.64 28.52 -21.67
CA SER A 18 12.66 27.98 -23.04
C SER A 18 13.65 26.82 -23.20
N LYS A 19 14.57 26.65 -22.25
CA LYS A 19 15.70 25.71 -22.35
C LYS A 19 15.57 24.50 -21.45
N MET A 20 14.92 24.66 -20.31
CA MET A 20 14.66 23.56 -19.37
C MET A 20 13.35 23.76 -18.62
N SER A 21 12.73 22.65 -18.22
CA SER A 21 11.62 22.67 -17.27
C SER A 21 12.11 23.08 -15.88
N LEU A 22 11.42 24.03 -15.23
CA LEU A 22 11.73 24.47 -13.88
C LEU A 22 11.11 23.58 -12.79
N ILE A 23 10.09 22.78 -13.14
CA ILE A 23 9.32 21.96 -12.19
C ILE A 23 9.72 20.50 -12.32
N GLY A 24 9.15 19.79 -13.29
CA GLY A 24 9.22 18.34 -13.42
C GLY A 24 9.73 17.91 -14.80
N ALA A 25 10.27 16.68 -14.89
CA ALA A 25 10.77 16.15 -16.16
C ALA A 25 9.64 15.96 -17.20
N ASP A 26 8.40 15.81 -16.72
CA ASP A 26 7.17 15.67 -17.50
C ASP A 26 6.78 16.93 -18.29
N GLU A 27 7.27 18.11 -17.91
CA GLU A 27 7.03 19.37 -18.64
C GLU A 27 8.09 19.65 -19.72
N GLN A 28 9.01 18.73 -19.96
CA GLN A 28 10.07 18.92 -20.94
C GLN A 28 9.53 18.76 -22.37
N THR A 29 9.76 19.76 -23.21
CA THR A 29 9.35 19.71 -24.63
C THR A 29 10.39 18.99 -25.49
N VAL A 30 9.99 18.58 -26.70
CA VAL A 30 10.92 18.03 -27.70
C VAL A 30 12.07 18.99 -27.99
N ALA A 31 11.78 20.31 -28.04
CA ALA A 31 12.81 21.33 -28.25
C ALA A 31 13.83 21.36 -27.11
N MET A 32 13.40 21.23 -25.86
CA MET A 32 14.31 21.14 -24.71
C MET A 32 15.18 19.88 -24.82
N LEU A 33 14.59 18.72 -25.12
CA LEU A 33 15.30 17.44 -25.24
C LEU A 33 16.31 17.40 -26.38
N ALA A 34 16.07 18.16 -27.45
CA ALA A 34 16.94 18.26 -28.62
C ALA A 34 17.98 19.39 -28.51
N SER A 35 17.94 20.19 -27.44
CA SER A 35 18.83 21.35 -27.30
C SER A 35 20.29 20.93 -27.13
N ILE A 36 21.15 21.43 -28.01
CA ILE A 36 22.61 21.28 -27.92
C ILE A 36 23.29 22.47 -27.23
N GLU A 37 22.50 23.45 -26.77
CA GLU A 37 23.02 24.63 -26.10
C GLU A 37 23.58 24.28 -24.71
N ARG A 38 24.63 24.99 -24.32
CA ARG A 38 25.20 24.94 -22.96
C ARG A 38 24.88 26.24 -22.21
N PRO A 39 24.84 26.22 -20.87
CA PRO A 39 24.66 27.44 -20.10
C PRO A 39 25.75 28.46 -20.39
N SER A 40 25.31 29.67 -20.71
CA SER A 40 26.17 30.85 -20.80
C SER A 40 26.57 31.35 -19.40
N GLU A 41 27.58 32.23 -19.34
CA GLU A 41 28.00 32.86 -18.08
C GLU A 41 26.87 33.66 -17.41
N ALA A 42 25.95 34.23 -18.20
CA ALA A 42 24.79 34.95 -17.69
C ALA A 42 23.73 34.00 -17.10
N GLU A 43 23.63 32.76 -17.58
CA GLU A 43 22.65 31.78 -17.13
C GLU A 43 23.10 30.99 -15.91
N LYS A 44 24.41 30.76 -15.74
CA LYS A 44 24.98 30.08 -14.56
C LYS A 44 24.44 30.60 -13.22
N PRO A 45 24.44 31.91 -12.91
CA PRO A 45 23.88 32.40 -11.64
C PRO A 45 22.38 32.12 -11.51
N LEU A 46 21.62 32.12 -12.61
CA LEU A 46 20.20 31.78 -12.61
C LEU A 46 19.98 30.29 -12.30
N ILE A 47 20.80 29.40 -12.90
CA ILE A 47 20.76 27.96 -12.64
C ILE A 47 21.08 27.68 -11.17
N LEU A 48 22.11 28.33 -10.62
CA LEU A 48 22.49 28.19 -9.21
C LEU A 48 21.36 28.67 -8.28
N SER A 49 20.75 29.81 -8.59
CA SER A 49 19.61 30.34 -7.83
C SER A 49 18.43 29.37 -7.86
N TRP A 50 18.04 28.89 -9.04
CA TRP A 50 16.97 27.91 -9.20
C TRP A 50 17.27 26.59 -8.47
N ALA A 51 18.52 26.11 -8.53
CA ALA A 51 18.94 24.90 -7.82
C ALA A 51 18.80 25.03 -6.30
N ASN A 52 19.17 26.19 -5.75
CA ASN A 52 19.02 26.49 -4.32
C ASN A 52 17.55 26.53 -3.89
N ASP A 53 16.70 27.19 -4.68
CA ASP A 53 15.25 27.21 -4.45
C ASP A 53 14.66 25.79 -4.48
N ARG A 54 15.04 24.99 -5.48
CA ARG A 54 14.62 23.59 -5.59
C ARG A 54 15.05 22.79 -4.36
N GLN A 55 16.29 22.95 -3.90
CA GLN A 55 16.81 22.29 -2.69
C GLN A 55 16.01 22.71 -1.45
N ALA A 56 15.62 23.99 -1.35
CA ALA A 56 14.77 24.47 -0.26
C ALA A 56 13.37 23.84 -0.30
N CYS A 57 12.75 23.73 -1.49
CA CYS A 57 11.48 23.04 -1.66
C CYS A 57 11.56 21.55 -1.27
N LEU A 58 12.64 20.87 -1.63
CA LEU A 58 12.83 19.45 -1.28
C LEU A 58 12.95 19.24 0.23
N ARG A 59 13.65 20.13 0.94
CA ARG A 59 13.74 20.08 2.41
C ARG A 59 12.38 20.27 3.09
N GLN A 60 11.53 21.15 2.53
CA GLN A 60 10.16 21.30 3.04
C GLN A 60 9.33 20.02 2.80
N ASP A 61 9.50 19.39 1.65
CA ASP A 61 8.74 18.18 1.32
C ASP A 61 9.21 16.95 2.10
N GLU A 62 10.49 16.89 2.50
CA GLU A 62 11.02 15.83 3.36
C GLU A 62 10.24 15.71 4.67
N VAL A 63 9.80 16.83 5.26
CA VAL A 63 8.95 16.85 6.45
C VAL A 63 7.61 16.14 6.19
N ASN A 64 7.03 16.31 5.01
CA ASN A 64 5.78 15.66 4.62
C ASN A 64 5.96 14.16 4.31
N ARG A 65 7.20 13.72 4.07
CA ARG A 65 7.52 12.32 3.72
C ARG A 65 7.96 11.49 4.93
N LYS A 66 8.01 12.06 6.14
CA LYS A 66 8.49 11.36 7.34
C LYS A 66 7.74 10.04 7.62
N ASP A 67 6.45 9.99 7.30
CA ASP A 67 5.58 8.84 7.58
C ASP A 67 5.58 7.79 6.44
N MET A 68 6.29 8.06 5.33
CA MET A 68 6.45 7.09 4.24
C MET A 68 7.32 5.92 4.67
N HIS A 69 7.13 4.76 4.06
CA HIS A 69 8.00 3.60 4.25
C HIS A 69 9.48 3.95 3.96
N PRO A 70 10.46 3.50 4.77
CA PRO A 70 11.86 3.89 4.61
C PRO A 70 12.44 3.66 3.21
N ALA A 71 12.07 2.54 2.57
CA ALA A 71 12.51 2.26 1.20
C ALA A 71 12.00 3.30 0.18
N VAL A 72 10.75 3.78 0.33
CA VAL A 72 10.20 4.84 -0.53
C VAL A 72 10.93 6.16 -0.28
N ARG A 73 11.19 6.51 0.98
CA ARG A 73 11.98 7.72 1.31
C ARG A 73 13.38 7.68 0.69
N ASN A 74 14.03 6.53 0.74
CA ASN A 74 15.36 6.34 0.16
C ASN A 74 15.36 6.50 -1.37
N LEU A 75 14.35 5.97 -2.07
CA LEU A 75 14.21 6.17 -3.51
C LEU A 75 14.10 7.65 -3.88
N PHE A 76 13.29 8.41 -3.12
CA PHE A 76 13.18 9.84 -3.31
C PHE A 76 14.49 10.60 -3.01
N ALA A 77 15.19 10.24 -1.94
CA ALA A 77 16.48 10.84 -1.60
C ALA A 77 17.53 10.58 -2.68
N MET A 78 17.58 9.35 -3.20
CA MET A 78 18.47 8.96 -4.30
C MET A 78 18.15 9.73 -5.59
N SER A 79 16.87 9.78 -5.98
CA SER A 79 16.42 10.54 -7.15
C SER A 79 16.74 12.03 -7.03
N SER A 80 16.57 12.60 -5.83
CA SER A 80 16.96 13.98 -5.52
C SER A 80 18.46 14.19 -5.71
N SER A 81 19.30 13.31 -5.15
CA SER A 81 20.76 13.35 -5.27
C SER A 81 21.22 13.27 -6.72
N MET A 82 20.69 12.32 -7.50
CA MET A 82 21.00 12.20 -8.93
C MET A 82 20.62 13.46 -9.73
N THR A 83 19.51 14.10 -9.36
CA THR A 83 19.11 15.36 -10.00
C THR A 83 20.09 16.47 -9.64
N THR A 84 20.50 16.59 -8.38
CA THR A 84 21.51 17.56 -7.95
C THR A 84 22.82 17.37 -8.70
N THR A 85 23.27 16.13 -8.89
CA THR A 85 24.44 15.84 -9.73
C THR A 85 24.25 16.33 -11.17
N ALA A 86 23.12 16.04 -11.81
CA ALA A 86 22.85 16.50 -13.17
C ALA A 86 22.83 18.04 -13.27
N ILE A 87 22.30 18.72 -12.26
CA ILE A 87 22.32 20.19 -12.18
C ILE A 87 23.76 20.71 -12.07
N SER A 88 24.61 20.10 -11.23
CA SER A 88 26.01 20.48 -11.13
C SER A 88 26.77 20.29 -12.45
N GLN A 89 26.50 19.21 -13.18
CA GLN A 89 27.10 18.96 -14.49
C GLN A 89 26.61 19.97 -15.55
N LEU A 90 25.33 20.33 -15.55
CA LEU A 90 24.79 21.41 -16.39
C LEU A 90 25.47 22.75 -16.06
N TYR A 91 25.51 23.14 -14.77
CA TYR A 91 26.13 24.38 -14.31
C TYR A 91 27.62 24.47 -14.71
N GLY A 92 28.34 23.35 -14.60
CA GLY A 92 29.74 23.25 -15.04
C GLY A 92 29.94 23.23 -16.56
N GLY A 93 28.87 23.27 -17.35
CA GLY A 93 28.91 23.19 -18.82
C GLY A 93 29.31 21.81 -19.35
N GLN A 94 29.23 20.76 -18.52
CA GLN A 94 29.51 19.38 -18.93
C GLN A 94 28.34 18.77 -19.70
N LEU A 95 27.11 19.19 -19.37
CA LEU A 95 25.89 18.84 -20.10
C LEU A 95 25.39 20.04 -20.91
N THR A 96 24.83 19.75 -22.06
CA THR A 96 23.88 20.61 -22.77
C THR A 96 22.52 20.59 -22.07
N TYR A 97 21.64 21.53 -22.40
CA TYR A 97 20.26 21.53 -21.90
C TYR A 97 19.49 20.27 -22.31
N GLY A 98 19.70 19.74 -23.52
CA GLY A 98 19.08 18.50 -23.98
C GLY A 98 19.55 17.27 -23.22
N GLU A 99 20.86 17.12 -23.02
CA GLU A 99 21.40 16.01 -22.21
C GLU A 99 20.92 16.09 -20.75
N PHE A 100 20.87 17.30 -20.18
CA PHE A 100 20.29 17.51 -18.85
C PHE A 100 18.81 17.11 -18.80
N ALA A 101 18.01 17.50 -19.80
CA ALA A 101 16.60 17.15 -19.88
C ALA A 101 16.40 15.62 -19.98
N GLN A 102 17.19 14.95 -20.83
CA GLN A 102 17.19 13.49 -20.95
C GLN A 102 17.58 12.82 -19.63
N ARG A 103 18.61 13.34 -18.93
CA ARG A 103 19.04 12.80 -17.65
C ARG A 103 17.95 12.90 -16.59
N ARG A 104 17.23 14.04 -16.53
CA ARG A 104 16.07 14.21 -15.64
C ARG A 104 14.96 13.24 -15.98
N GLN A 105 14.66 13.04 -17.26
CA GLN A 105 13.65 12.08 -17.69
C GLN A 105 13.99 10.65 -17.24
N GLN A 106 15.24 10.21 -17.47
CA GLN A 106 15.73 8.91 -17.02
C GLN A 106 15.62 8.72 -15.50
N ILE A 107 15.94 9.75 -14.72
CA ILE A 107 15.82 9.72 -13.25
C ILE A 107 14.35 9.56 -12.84
N THR A 108 13.43 10.30 -13.45
CA THR A 108 12.00 10.22 -13.16
C THR A 108 11.42 8.86 -13.57
N ASP A 109 11.82 8.32 -14.72
CA ASP A 109 11.35 7.03 -15.19
C ASP A 109 11.88 5.88 -14.34
N ALA A 110 13.15 5.95 -13.90
CA ALA A 110 13.71 5.00 -12.96
C ALA A 110 12.95 5.02 -11.62
N LEU A 111 12.70 6.21 -11.06
CA LEU A 111 11.91 6.36 -9.84
C LEU A 111 10.51 5.77 -9.99
N ARG A 112 9.81 6.07 -11.10
CA ARG A 112 8.46 5.54 -11.37
C ARG A 112 8.47 4.01 -11.46
N LYS A 113 9.46 3.46 -12.16
CA LYS A 113 9.65 2.01 -12.30
C LYS A 113 9.86 1.35 -10.94
N ASP A 114 10.74 1.90 -10.10
CA ASP A 114 11.05 1.33 -8.79
C ASP A 114 9.85 1.39 -7.84
N LEU A 115 9.11 2.51 -7.85
CA LEU A 115 7.87 2.65 -7.07
C LEU A 115 6.80 1.63 -7.51
N SER A 116 6.61 1.45 -8.82
CA SER A 116 5.67 0.47 -9.36
C SER A 116 6.06 -0.98 -9.03
N ALA A 117 7.36 -1.29 -9.07
CA ALA A 117 7.86 -2.61 -8.67
C ALA A 117 7.59 -2.89 -7.18
N MET A 118 7.78 -1.90 -6.31
CA MET A 118 7.46 -2.03 -4.89
C MET A 118 5.96 -2.29 -4.65
N GLU A 119 5.09 -1.55 -5.33
CA GLU A 119 3.64 -1.73 -5.23
C GLU A 119 3.21 -3.14 -5.68
N SER A 120 3.70 -3.59 -6.83
CA SER A 120 3.42 -4.94 -7.33
C SER A 120 3.89 -6.05 -6.38
N THR A 121 5.05 -5.86 -5.75
CA THR A 121 5.60 -6.82 -4.79
C THR A 121 4.77 -6.86 -3.51
N ALA A 122 4.36 -5.69 -3.00
CA ALA A 122 3.51 -5.60 -1.82
C ALA A 122 2.14 -6.27 -2.06
N MET A 123 1.53 -6.06 -3.22
CA MET A 123 0.26 -6.71 -3.59
C MET A 123 0.41 -8.24 -3.71
N ALA A 124 1.51 -8.71 -4.31
CA ALA A 124 1.78 -10.15 -4.43
C ALA A 124 1.99 -10.81 -3.06
N GLN A 125 2.70 -10.13 -2.14
CA GLN A 125 2.90 -10.60 -0.77
C GLN A 125 1.60 -10.62 0.03
N ASP A 126 0.76 -9.59 -0.08
CA ASP A 126 -0.55 -9.55 0.59
C ASP A 126 -1.47 -10.69 0.10
N ALA A 127 -1.52 -10.92 -1.21
CA ALA A 127 -2.29 -12.03 -1.78
C ALA A 127 -1.79 -13.40 -1.30
N ALA A 128 -0.46 -13.60 -1.25
CA ALA A 128 0.15 -14.81 -0.74
C ALA A 128 -0.16 -15.02 0.75
N ASN A 129 -0.03 -13.97 1.56
CA ASN A 129 -0.33 -14.00 3.00
C ASN A 129 -1.80 -14.33 3.25
N LYS A 130 -2.74 -13.68 2.55
CA LYS A 130 -4.19 -13.97 2.64
C LYS A 130 -4.50 -15.41 2.29
N ARG A 131 -3.88 -15.95 1.23
CA ARG A 131 -4.05 -17.36 0.83
C ARG A 131 -3.54 -18.30 1.92
N GLN A 132 -2.40 -18.01 2.52
CA GLN A 132 -1.84 -18.82 3.60
C GLN A 132 -2.71 -18.79 4.85
N VAL A 133 -3.23 -17.62 5.23
CA VAL A 133 -4.17 -17.48 6.35
C VAL A 133 -5.46 -18.26 6.09
N LEU A 134 -6.02 -18.18 4.87
CA LEU A 134 -7.21 -18.94 4.49
C LEU A 134 -6.99 -20.46 4.58
N LEU A 135 -5.83 -20.94 4.11
CA LEU A 135 -5.47 -22.35 4.21
C LEU A 135 -5.35 -22.80 5.68
N MET A 136 -4.73 -21.98 6.52
CA MET A 136 -4.61 -22.26 7.96
C MET A 136 -5.99 -22.29 8.66
N GLN A 137 -6.90 -21.40 8.28
CA GLN A 137 -8.29 -21.41 8.79
C GLN A 137 -9.09 -22.62 8.32
N LEU A 138 -8.89 -23.08 7.07
CA LEU A 138 -9.57 -24.27 6.58
C LEU A 138 -9.09 -25.52 7.31
N GLN A 139 -7.77 -25.64 7.53
CA GLN A 139 -7.19 -26.74 8.30
C GLN A 139 -7.72 -26.79 9.74
N SER A 140 -7.84 -25.64 10.42
CA SER A 140 -8.36 -25.60 11.79
C SER A 140 -9.84 -26.00 11.88
N GLN A 141 -10.63 -25.75 10.84
CA GLN A 141 -12.02 -26.23 10.78
C GLN A 141 -12.13 -27.74 10.58
N LEU A 142 -11.23 -28.33 9.77
CA LEU A 142 -11.20 -29.78 9.54
C LEU A 142 -10.69 -30.55 10.78
N ASN A 143 -9.81 -29.95 11.58
CA ASN A 143 -9.26 -30.57 12.78
C ASN A 143 -10.11 -30.35 14.05
N LYS A 144 -11.36 -29.90 13.91
CA LYS A 144 -12.28 -29.81 15.06
C LYS A 144 -12.53 -31.21 15.62
N PRO A 145 -12.19 -31.49 16.90
CA PRO A 145 -12.48 -32.78 17.49
C PRO A 145 -13.98 -33.03 17.44
N ALA A 146 -14.38 -34.27 17.12
CA ALA A 146 -15.77 -34.69 17.21
C ALA A 146 -16.32 -34.26 18.58
N PRO A 147 -17.53 -33.66 18.64
CA PRO A 147 -18.12 -33.31 19.91
C PRO A 147 -18.07 -34.55 20.81
N ALA A 148 -17.51 -34.39 22.01
CA ALA A 148 -17.43 -35.48 22.96
C ALA A 148 -18.81 -36.14 23.07
N PRO A 149 -18.90 -37.48 23.06
CA PRO A 149 -20.18 -38.16 23.17
C PRO A 149 -20.89 -37.57 24.39
N MET A 150 -22.10 -37.03 24.16
CA MET A 150 -22.89 -36.44 25.24
C MET A 150 -22.98 -37.45 26.39
N PRO A 151 -22.80 -37.03 27.65
CA PRO A 151 -23.02 -37.92 28.77
C PRO A 151 -24.44 -38.48 28.64
N ALA A 152 -24.55 -39.81 28.69
CA ALA A 152 -25.83 -40.50 28.58
C ALA A 152 -26.81 -39.87 29.59
N PRO A 153 -28.06 -39.55 29.17
CA PRO A 153 -29.05 -39.01 30.09
C PRO A 153 -29.22 -40.00 31.24
N TYR A 154 -29.04 -39.51 32.47
CA TYR A 154 -29.37 -40.27 33.67
C TYR A 154 -30.85 -40.67 33.57
N MET A 155 -31.09 -41.97 33.38
CA MET A 155 -32.45 -42.51 33.45
C MET A 155 -32.92 -42.40 34.90
N MET A 156 -33.85 -41.47 35.15
CA MET A 156 -34.63 -41.47 36.38
C MET A 156 -35.43 -42.78 36.45
N PRO A 157 -35.42 -43.51 37.58
CA PRO A 157 -36.28 -44.68 37.74
C PRO A 157 -37.74 -44.22 37.62
N LEU A 158 -38.49 -44.79 36.68
CA LEU A 158 -39.94 -44.64 36.67
C LEU A 158 -40.50 -45.28 37.94
N PRO A 159 -41.44 -44.64 38.65
CA PRO A 159 -42.15 -45.27 39.75
C PRO A 159 -42.88 -46.50 39.23
N ALA A 160 -42.72 -47.63 39.93
CA ALA A 160 -43.41 -48.87 39.61
C ALA A 160 -44.94 -48.64 39.60
N PRO A 161 -45.70 -49.19 38.62
CA PRO A 161 -47.14 -49.04 38.60
C PRO A 161 -47.75 -49.68 39.86
N ALA A 162 -48.62 -48.94 40.55
CA ALA A 162 -49.36 -49.46 41.68
C ALA A 162 -50.20 -50.66 41.22
N ALA A 163 -50.00 -51.81 41.84
CA ALA A 163 -50.81 -53.00 41.59
C ALA A 163 -52.23 -52.73 42.08
N SER A 164 -53.19 -52.62 41.15
CA SER A 164 -54.62 -52.57 41.48
C SER A 164 -55.16 -54.00 41.55
N THR A 165 -55.56 -54.40 42.75
CA THR A 165 -56.12 -55.73 43.00
C THR A 165 -57.58 -55.74 42.55
N THR A 166 -57.85 -56.39 41.42
CA THR A 166 -59.22 -56.54 40.92
C THR A 166 -59.84 -57.77 41.57
N ASN A 167 -60.90 -57.57 42.35
CA ASN A 167 -61.65 -58.69 42.94
C ASN A 167 -62.82 -59.02 42.03
N CYS A 168 -62.87 -60.26 41.57
CA CYS A 168 -63.95 -60.79 40.76
C CYS A 168 -64.76 -61.79 41.58
N THR A 169 -66.09 -61.68 41.51
CA THR A 169 -67.01 -62.67 42.07
C THR A 169 -67.94 -63.16 40.98
N THR A 170 -68.23 -64.46 40.99
CA THR A 170 -69.10 -65.09 39.99
C THR A 170 -70.43 -65.39 40.63
N ILE A 171 -71.52 -64.86 40.07
CA ILE A 171 -72.88 -65.11 40.55
C ILE A 171 -73.69 -65.64 39.36
N GLY A 172 -73.99 -66.94 39.39
CA GLY A 172 -74.59 -67.65 38.26
C GLY A 172 -73.62 -67.77 37.07
N ASN A 173 -74.08 -67.47 35.85
CA ASN A 173 -73.25 -67.49 34.63
C ASN A 173 -72.64 -66.13 34.26
N GLN A 174 -72.59 -65.16 35.18
CA GLN A 174 -71.93 -63.88 34.95
C GLN A 174 -70.84 -63.61 36.00
N VAL A 175 -69.69 -63.12 35.52
CA VAL A 175 -68.55 -62.69 36.34
C VAL A 175 -68.60 -61.17 36.47
N ASN A 176 -68.57 -60.66 37.70
CA ASN A 176 -68.51 -59.23 37.96
C ASN A 176 -67.22 -58.88 38.71
N CYS A 177 -66.45 -57.95 38.15
CA CYS A 177 -65.12 -57.58 38.61
C CYS A 177 -65.10 -56.10 38.98
N VAL A 178 -64.55 -55.76 40.16
CA VAL A 178 -64.38 -54.37 40.60
C VAL A 178 -62.92 -54.16 40.99
N SER A 179 -62.29 -53.15 40.39
CA SER A 179 -60.92 -52.72 40.68
C SER A 179 -60.94 -51.58 41.70
N ARG A 180 -60.06 -51.61 42.71
CA ARG A 180 -59.79 -50.49 43.63
C ARG A 180 -58.39 -49.94 43.40
#